data_AF-A0A973UXD9-F1
#
_entry.id   AF-A0A973UXD9-F1
#
_cell.length_a   1.000
_cell.length_b   1.000
_cell.length_c   1.000
_cell.angle_alpha   90.00
_cell.angle_beta   90.00
_cell.angle_gamma   90.00
#
_symmetry.space_group_name_H-M   'P 1'
#
loop_
_entity.id
_entity.type
_entity.pdbx_description
1 polymer ?
#
loop_
_entity_poly.entity_id
_entity_poly.type
_entity_poly.pdbx_seq_one_letter_code
_entity_poly.pdbx_strand_id
1 'polypeptide(L)'
;MRFGRRLTLVAGLVLSLLALSGQPANAAYFNTYTDIASTPNTSCCTGVQGFAAGATYLYSVKNHTNYDDLAVIYRVNKTTGERVLMTNGTNGGTTNTWLGHANDMTIVDIDAQHHLFVVTMESTGAQLVKLRYSGATYYYAGSYQLRLNGAVITPSGVNRVAQDSSTITFMFKSGRAVYNGSLPLRANSGTIELTKAFDLQVEGALVNGAPVSDLTTFANQGFFYDSTKKVLYYPLTKENRSIVLVYRNVTPATRGTALPATDLSFRITSSAYTTFEIEGVGLSGGKLYFNTNRANANGAFDGVHVFNGYVA
;
A
#
# COMPACT_ATOMS: atom_id res chain seq x y z
N MET A 1 -43.08 -44.59 -51.56
CA MET A 1 -41.62 -44.35 -51.66
C MET A 1 -41.41 -42.86 -51.87
N ARG A 2 -40.51 -42.12 -51.23
CA ARG A 2 -39.52 -42.34 -50.17
C ARG A 2 -39.27 -40.98 -49.52
N PHE A 3 -39.20 -40.99 -48.19
CA PHE A 3 -38.61 -40.00 -47.29
C PHE A 3 -37.36 -39.28 -47.84
N GLY A 4 -37.20 -37.98 -47.54
CA GLY A 4 -35.88 -37.37 -47.58
C GLY A 4 -35.79 -35.84 -47.43
N ARG A 5 -35.93 -35.36 -46.17
CA ARG A 5 -35.09 -34.34 -45.50
C ARG A 5 -34.96 -32.96 -46.19
N ARG A 6 -35.67 -31.90 -45.75
CA ARG A 6 -35.37 -31.09 -44.53
C ARG A 6 -33.87 -30.98 -44.23
N LEU A 7 -33.10 -30.19 -45.00
CA LEU A 7 -31.74 -29.81 -44.59
C LEU A 7 -31.19 -28.58 -45.36
N THR A 8 -31.90 -27.45 -45.40
CA THR A 8 -31.37 -26.24 -46.08
C THR A 8 -31.68 -24.94 -45.35
N LEU A 9 -31.74 -24.98 -44.01
CA LEU A 9 -31.98 -23.78 -43.18
C LEU A 9 -31.14 -23.73 -41.90
N VAL A 10 -30.06 -24.53 -41.81
CA VAL A 10 -29.19 -24.58 -40.61
C VAL A 10 -27.74 -24.12 -40.88
N ALA A 11 -27.31 -23.98 -42.13
CA ALA A 11 -25.94 -23.57 -42.44
C ALA A 11 -25.67 -22.04 -42.30
N GLY A 12 -26.72 -21.20 -42.27
CA GLY A 12 -26.58 -19.73 -42.19
C GLY A 12 -26.63 -19.15 -40.77
N LEU A 13 -26.97 -19.96 -39.76
CA LEU A 13 -27.13 -19.49 -38.37
C LEU A 13 -26.03 -19.98 -37.42
N VAL A 14 -25.13 -20.85 -37.88
CA VAL A 14 -24.00 -21.34 -37.08
C VAL A 14 -22.72 -20.55 -37.34
N LEU A 15 -22.59 -19.84 -38.47
CA LEU A 15 -21.42 -19.01 -38.75
C LEU A 15 -21.45 -17.59 -38.13
N SER A 16 -22.62 -17.11 -37.70
CA SER A 16 -22.77 -15.81 -37.04
C SER A 16 -22.74 -15.88 -35.50
N LEU A 17 -22.76 -17.08 -34.92
CA LEU A 17 -22.58 -17.29 -33.46
C LEU A 17 -21.12 -17.55 -33.04
N LEU A 18 -20.18 -17.62 -33.98
CA LEU A 18 -18.76 -17.93 -33.70
C LEU A 18 -17.82 -16.71 -33.77
N ALA A 19 -18.34 -15.50 -33.92
CA ALA A 19 -17.54 -14.26 -34.00
C ALA A 19 -17.84 -13.25 -32.86
N LEU A 20 -18.42 -13.72 -31.76
CA LEU A 20 -18.37 -13.04 -30.47
C LEU A 20 -17.62 -13.94 -29.47
N SER A 21 -16.46 -14.44 -29.87
CA SER A 21 -15.40 -14.64 -28.88
C SER A 21 -15.07 -13.25 -28.37
N GLY A 22 -15.80 -12.80 -27.34
CA GLY A 22 -15.44 -11.62 -26.59
C GLY A 22 -13.96 -11.78 -26.29
N GLN A 23 -13.13 -10.91 -26.86
CA GLN A 23 -11.75 -10.81 -26.41
C GLN A 23 -11.85 -10.69 -24.89
N PRO A 24 -11.12 -11.51 -24.11
CA PRO A 24 -11.04 -11.26 -22.68
C PRO A 24 -10.69 -9.78 -22.55
N ALA A 25 -11.49 -9.03 -21.79
CA ALA A 25 -11.21 -7.62 -21.54
C ALA A 25 -9.72 -7.54 -21.20
N ASN A 26 -8.93 -6.85 -22.04
CA ASN A 26 -7.48 -6.85 -21.90
C ASN A 26 -7.16 -6.51 -20.44
N ALA A 27 -6.41 -7.39 -19.77
CA ALA A 27 -6.04 -7.16 -18.38
C ALA A 27 -5.45 -5.76 -18.25
N ALA A 28 -6.05 -4.92 -17.42
CA ALA A 28 -5.58 -3.57 -17.20
C ALA A 28 -4.17 -3.65 -16.58
N TYR A 29 -3.20 -3.11 -17.32
CA TYR A 29 -1.79 -3.20 -16.96
C TYR A 29 -1.16 -1.81 -16.99
N PHE A 30 -0.65 -1.39 -15.84
CA PHE A 30 -0.05 -0.07 -15.66
C PHE A 30 1.44 -0.20 -15.37
N ASN A 31 2.26 0.35 -16.26
CA ASN A 31 3.72 0.18 -16.22
C ASN A 31 4.52 1.47 -16.41
N THR A 32 3.84 2.62 -16.36
CA THR A 32 4.47 3.94 -16.39
C THR A 32 3.95 4.80 -15.25
N TYR A 33 4.75 5.79 -14.86
CA TYR A 33 4.44 6.70 -13.77
C TYR A 33 4.96 8.10 -14.08
N THR A 34 4.54 9.07 -13.27
CA THR A 34 5.03 10.44 -13.29
C THR A 34 5.62 10.78 -11.92
N ASP A 35 6.82 11.35 -11.89
CA ASP A 35 7.42 11.91 -10.68
C ASP A 35 6.62 13.15 -10.21
N ILE A 36 6.30 13.20 -8.92
CA ILE A 36 5.65 14.38 -8.31
C ILE A 36 6.68 15.23 -7.57
N ALA A 37 7.48 14.60 -6.71
CA ALA A 37 8.56 15.27 -5.98
C ALA A 37 9.63 14.27 -5.53
N SER A 38 10.87 14.72 -5.43
CA SER A 38 11.96 13.97 -4.81
C SER A 38 11.89 14.04 -3.28
N THR A 39 12.29 12.97 -2.58
CA THR A 39 12.39 12.92 -1.11
C THR A 39 13.85 12.71 -0.69
N PRO A 40 14.66 13.78 -0.60
CA PRO A 40 16.11 13.65 -0.40
C PRO A 40 16.47 13.03 0.96
N ASN A 41 17.71 12.56 1.09
CA ASN A 41 18.24 12.10 2.37
C ASN A 41 18.38 13.28 3.34
N THR A 42 18.02 13.07 4.60
CA THR A 42 18.09 14.12 5.65
C THR A 42 18.49 13.48 6.97
N SER A 43 19.46 14.07 7.69
CA SER A 43 19.85 13.64 9.05
C SER A 43 20.08 12.12 9.16
N CYS A 44 20.90 11.58 8.26
CA CYS A 44 21.18 10.13 8.13
C CYS A 44 19.98 9.25 7.72
N CYS A 45 18.78 9.81 7.60
CA CYS A 45 17.61 9.08 7.13
C CYS A 45 17.66 8.94 5.60
N THR A 46 17.94 7.72 5.14
CA THR A 46 18.19 7.40 3.73
C THR A 46 17.10 6.54 3.12
N GLY A 47 16.53 5.59 3.87
CA GLY A 47 15.56 4.64 3.34
C GLY A 47 14.15 5.21 3.39
N VAL A 48 13.46 5.24 2.27
CA VAL A 48 12.01 5.47 2.20
C VAL A 48 11.29 4.27 2.81
N GLN A 49 10.22 4.55 3.53
CA GLN A 49 9.43 3.54 4.26
C GLN A 49 7.94 3.82 4.05
N GLY A 50 7.17 4.00 5.12
CA GLY A 50 5.73 4.14 5.04
C GLY A 50 5.24 5.29 4.17
N PHE A 51 4.03 5.11 3.64
CA PHE A 51 3.37 6.05 2.73
C PHE A 51 1.89 6.21 3.06
N ALA A 52 1.35 7.42 2.90
CA ALA A 52 -0.09 7.61 2.84
C ALA A 52 -0.48 8.74 1.88
N ALA A 53 -1.58 8.54 1.14
CA ALA A 53 -2.16 9.55 0.28
C ALA A 53 -3.38 10.18 0.95
N GLY A 54 -3.26 11.46 1.36
CA GLY A 54 -4.36 12.27 1.83
C GLY A 54 -5.11 12.97 0.68
N ALA A 55 -6.13 13.76 1.02
CA ALA A 55 -6.93 14.49 0.03
C ALA A 55 -6.10 15.50 -0.77
N THR A 56 -5.15 16.19 -0.13
CA THR A 56 -4.30 17.22 -0.75
C THR A 56 -2.82 16.83 -0.79
N TYR A 57 -2.37 16.14 0.25
CA TYR A 57 -0.95 15.86 0.46
C TYR A 57 -0.66 14.36 0.49
N LEU A 58 0.54 14.00 0.02
CA LEU A 58 1.15 12.69 0.16
C LEU A 58 2.16 12.75 1.32
N TYR A 59 2.25 11.69 2.11
CA TYR A 59 3.14 11.61 3.25
C TYR A 59 4.09 10.43 3.06
N SER A 60 5.37 10.61 3.40
CA SER A 60 6.38 9.55 3.33
C SER A 60 7.30 9.64 4.53
N VAL A 61 7.64 8.51 5.13
CA VAL A 61 8.70 8.42 6.13
C VAL A 61 10.02 8.08 5.44
N LYS A 62 11.11 8.66 5.93
CA LYS A 62 12.44 8.08 5.77
C LYS A 62 13.04 7.70 7.11
N ASN A 63 13.71 6.55 7.20
CA ASN A 63 14.43 6.08 8.39
C ASN A 63 15.95 6.12 8.19
N HIS A 64 16.69 6.11 9.30
CA HIS A 64 18.11 5.82 9.33
C HIS A 64 18.33 4.33 9.09
N THR A 65 18.54 3.98 7.82
CA THR A 65 18.60 2.61 7.34
C THR A 65 19.66 1.79 8.11
N ASN A 66 19.30 0.56 8.47
CA ASN A 66 20.06 -0.41 9.30
C ASN A 66 20.02 -0.17 10.82
N TYR A 67 19.57 0.99 11.29
CA TYR A 67 19.54 1.31 12.72
C TYR A 67 18.12 1.47 13.25
N ASP A 68 17.19 1.96 12.41
CA ASP A 68 15.77 2.18 12.77
C ASP A 68 15.58 3.10 14.00
N ASP A 69 16.60 3.87 14.35
CA ASP A 69 16.65 4.70 15.56
C ASP A 69 16.19 6.15 15.32
N LEU A 70 16.09 6.56 14.05
CA LEU A 70 15.76 7.91 13.66
C LEU A 70 14.90 7.92 12.38
N ALA A 71 13.92 8.81 12.33
CA ALA A 71 13.06 9.00 11.17
C ALA A 71 12.73 10.47 10.91
N VAL A 72 12.43 10.79 9.66
CA VAL A 72 11.88 12.07 9.19
C VAL A 72 10.60 11.84 8.40
N ILE A 73 9.73 12.86 8.32
CA ILE A 73 8.48 12.79 7.55
C ILE A 73 8.48 13.88 6.49
N TYR A 74 8.25 13.49 5.24
CA TYR A 74 7.96 14.41 4.15
C TYR A 74 6.45 14.52 3.93
N ARG A 75 6.01 15.73 3.63
CA ARG A 75 4.67 16.04 3.12
C ARG A 75 4.83 16.69 1.74
N VAL A 76 4.14 16.15 0.74
CA VAL A 76 4.19 16.65 -0.64
C VAL A 76 2.80 17.01 -1.11
N ASN A 77 2.60 18.21 -1.66
CA ASN A 77 1.35 18.55 -2.33
C ASN A 77 1.23 17.73 -3.61
N LYS A 78 0.19 16.89 -3.71
CA LYS A 78 0.06 15.91 -4.79
C LYS A 78 -0.14 16.54 -6.18
N THR A 79 -0.51 17.82 -6.22
CA THR A 79 -0.79 18.56 -7.46
C THR A 79 0.37 19.46 -7.86
N THR A 80 0.95 20.20 -6.91
CA THR A 80 2.02 21.17 -7.21
C THR A 80 3.43 20.58 -7.08
N GLY A 81 3.57 19.42 -6.43
CA GLY A 81 4.88 18.86 -6.10
C GLY A 81 5.61 19.61 -4.96
N GLU A 82 4.98 20.61 -4.35
CA GLU A 82 5.57 21.33 -3.22
C GLU A 82 5.85 20.36 -2.07
N ARG A 83 7.13 20.22 -1.73
CA ARG A 83 7.60 19.33 -0.67
C ARG A 83 8.00 20.11 0.56
N VAL A 84 7.58 19.61 1.71
CA VAL A 84 7.99 20.08 3.02
C VAL A 84 8.56 18.91 3.83
N LEU A 85 9.73 19.11 4.41
CA LEU A 85 10.21 18.28 5.52
C LEU A 85 9.44 18.72 6.77
N MET A 86 8.62 17.84 7.33
CA MET A 86 7.74 18.21 8.43
C MET A 86 8.52 18.48 9.72
N THR A 87 8.04 19.43 10.50
CA THR A 87 8.58 19.77 11.82
C THR A 87 8.01 18.82 12.88
N ASN A 88 8.88 18.26 13.70
CA ASN A 88 8.51 17.60 14.93
C ASN A 88 8.21 18.66 16.00
N GLY A 89 6.94 18.96 16.19
CA GLY A 89 6.49 19.93 17.18
C GLY A 89 6.67 19.49 18.64
N THR A 90 7.04 18.23 18.91
CA THR A 90 7.34 17.76 20.26
C THR A 90 8.72 18.20 20.74
N ASN A 91 9.71 18.32 19.84
CA ASN A 91 11.09 18.71 20.18
C ASN A 91 11.63 19.92 19.38
N GLY A 92 10.84 20.47 18.44
CA GLY A 92 11.21 21.60 17.59
C GLY A 92 12.10 21.26 16.39
N GLY A 93 12.52 20.00 16.24
CA GLY A 93 13.37 19.53 15.14
C GLY A 93 12.58 19.01 13.94
N THR A 94 13.23 18.21 13.09
CA THR A 94 12.60 17.52 11.94
C THR A 94 12.69 16.01 12.03
N THR A 95 13.43 15.51 13.02
CA THR A 95 13.66 14.09 13.28
C THR A 95 12.87 13.61 14.48
N ASN A 96 12.67 12.30 14.56
CA ASN A 96 12.08 11.62 15.70
C ASN A 96 12.70 10.23 15.87
N THR A 97 12.57 9.63 17.06
CA THR A 97 13.17 8.34 17.41
C THR A 97 12.12 7.27 17.76
N TRP A 98 10.87 7.47 17.34
CA TRP A 98 9.75 6.64 17.81
C TRP A 98 9.22 5.67 16.74
N LEU A 99 9.55 5.92 15.47
CA LEU A 99 8.88 5.24 14.37
C LEU A 99 9.53 3.92 13.97
N GLY A 100 10.68 3.55 14.52
CA GLY A 100 11.38 2.33 14.15
C GLY A 100 11.65 2.27 12.64
N HIS A 101 11.39 1.11 12.04
CA HIS A 101 11.44 0.92 10.59
C HIS A 101 10.37 1.72 9.84
N ALA A 102 9.25 2.04 10.48
CA ALA A 102 8.17 2.84 9.91
C ALA A 102 7.58 2.29 8.58
N ASN A 103 7.52 0.96 8.41
CA ASN A 103 7.27 0.29 7.13
C ASN A 103 5.98 0.72 6.42
N ASP A 104 4.97 1.18 7.15
CA ASP A 104 3.69 1.61 6.56
C ASP A 104 2.96 2.60 7.45
N MET A 105 2.02 3.33 6.87
CA MET A 105 1.19 4.26 7.64
C MET A 105 -0.23 4.44 7.05
N THR A 106 -1.14 4.91 7.90
CA THR A 106 -2.48 5.34 7.47
C THR A 106 -2.87 6.67 8.08
N ILE A 107 -3.65 7.45 7.35
CA ILE A 107 -4.25 8.69 7.84
C ILE A 107 -5.60 8.38 8.49
N VAL A 108 -5.86 8.99 9.63
CA VAL A 108 -7.15 8.93 10.34
C VAL A 108 -7.50 10.31 10.87
N ASP A 109 -8.74 10.76 10.63
CA ASP A 109 -9.24 12.03 11.14
C ASP A 109 -10.10 11.80 12.39
N ILE A 110 -9.67 12.35 13.53
CA ILE A 110 -10.33 12.17 14.83
C ILE A 110 -10.66 13.56 15.36
N ASP A 111 -11.93 13.81 15.68
CA ASP A 111 -12.41 15.09 16.22
C ASP A 111 -11.88 16.31 15.41
N ALA A 112 -11.99 16.22 14.08
CA ALA A 112 -11.49 17.20 13.11
C ALA A 112 -9.96 17.47 13.12
N GLN A 113 -9.18 16.58 13.73
CA GLN A 113 -7.72 16.59 13.71
C GLN A 113 -7.16 15.42 12.91
N HIS A 114 -6.12 15.70 12.13
CA HIS A 114 -5.47 14.68 11.32
C HIS A 114 -4.43 13.90 12.13
N HIS A 115 -4.42 12.59 11.93
CA HIS A 115 -3.47 11.69 12.57
C HIS A 115 -2.79 10.77 11.55
N LEU A 116 -1.53 10.47 11.80
CA LEU A 116 -0.81 9.37 11.16
C LEU A 116 -0.71 8.22 12.17
N PHE A 117 -1.11 7.03 11.75
CA PHE A 117 -0.84 5.79 12.47
C PHE A 117 0.24 5.04 11.69
N VAL A 118 1.41 4.86 12.30
CA VAL A 118 2.61 4.33 11.64
C VAL A 118 3.02 3.03 12.32
N VAL A 119 3.15 1.94 11.56
CA VAL A 119 3.68 0.68 12.09
C VAL A 119 5.20 0.72 12.14
N THR A 120 5.77 0.32 13.26
CA THR A 120 7.21 0.49 13.52
C THR A 120 8.04 -0.73 13.14
N MET A 121 7.41 -1.90 13.01
CA MET A 121 8.03 -3.22 12.95
C MET A 121 8.91 -3.62 14.16
N GLU A 122 8.88 -2.84 15.23
CA GLU A 122 9.69 -3.12 16.42
C GLU A 122 9.19 -4.34 17.19
N SER A 123 10.11 -5.19 17.63
CA SER A 123 9.81 -6.39 18.44
C SER A 123 9.64 -6.09 19.93
N THR A 124 10.06 -4.91 20.37
CA THR A 124 9.89 -4.41 21.74
C THR A 124 9.36 -2.97 21.71
N GLY A 125 8.82 -2.47 22.82
CA GLY A 125 8.26 -1.12 22.84
C GLY A 125 6.96 -1.00 22.04
N ALA A 126 6.86 0.01 21.18
CA ALA A 126 5.67 0.34 20.40
C ALA A 126 5.68 -0.34 19.03
N GLN A 127 4.60 -1.02 18.66
CA GLN A 127 4.40 -1.60 17.31
C GLN A 127 3.60 -0.66 16.39
N LEU A 128 2.87 0.29 16.98
CA LEU A 128 2.12 1.32 16.27
C LEU A 128 2.27 2.66 17.00
N VAL A 129 2.63 3.71 16.27
CA VAL A 129 2.72 5.07 16.80
C VAL A 129 1.62 5.93 16.19
N LYS A 130 0.96 6.72 17.03
CA LYS A 130 -0.02 7.74 16.64
C LYS A 130 0.66 9.11 16.72
N LEU A 131 0.66 9.80 15.59
CA LEU A 131 1.08 11.20 15.48
C LEU A 131 -0.15 12.05 15.18
N ARG A 132 -0.31 13.17 15.88
CA ARG A 132 -1.25 14.23 15.47
C ARG A 132 -0.50 15.22 14.59
N TYR A 133 -1.10 15.72 13.52
CA TYR A 133 -0.47 16.77 12.72
C TYR A 133 -1.43 17.89 12.34
N SER A 134 -0.86 19.08 12.15
CA SER A 134 -1.54 20.25 11.62
C SER A 134 -0.57 21.01 10.72
N GLY A 135 -0.99 21.28 9.48
CA GLY A 135 -0.10 21.84 8.48
C GLY A 135 1.15 20.97 8.30
N ALA A 136 2.32 21.58 8.42
CA ALA A 136 3.62 20.91 8.26
C ALA A 136 4.22 20.42 9.58
N THR A 137 3.48 20.46 10.69
CA THR A 137 3.99 20.11 12.02
C THR A 137 3.26 18.87 12.55
N TYR A 138 4.02 17.89 13.03
CA TYR A 138 3.50 16.70 13.70
C TYR A 138 3.93 16.65 15.17
N TYR A 139 3.16 15.93 15.98
CA TYR A 139 3.38 15.75 17.41
C TYR A 139 3.17 14.29 17.76
N TYR A 140 4.03 13.75 18.62
CA TYR A 140 3.77 12.45 19.23
C TYR A 140 2.47 12.51 20.05
N ALA A 141 1.50 11.66 19.73
CA ALA A 141 0.21 11.61 20.42
C ALA A 141 0.06 10.35 21.27
N GLY A 142 0.75 9.26 20.92
CA GLY A 142 0.87 8.06 21.75
C GLY A 142 1.24 6.82 20.94
N SER A 143 1.18 5.66 21.58
CA SER A 143 1.70 4.40 21.02
C SER A 143 1.00 3.17 21.54
N TYR A 144 0.99 2.11 20.73
CA TYR A 144 0.30 0.87 21.05
C TYR A 144 1.20 -0.34 20.87
N GLN A 145 1.02 -1.31 21.75
CA GLN A 145 1.47 -2.68 21.50
C GLN A 145 0.43 -3.40 20.65
N LEU A 146 0.89 -4.16 19.66
CA LEU A 146 0.05 -5.02 18.85
C LEU A 146 0.28 -6.47 19.29
N ARG A 147 -0.80 -7.17 19.65
CA ARG A 147 -0.70 -8.53 20.17
C ARG A 147 -1.55 -9.51 19.38
N LEU A 148 -1.06 -10.73 19.22
CA LEU A 148 -1.81 -11.86 18.68
C LEU A 148 -1.72 -12.99 19.70
N ASN A 149 -2.87 -13.43 20.22
CA ASN A 149 -2.94 -14.48 21.24
C ASN A 149 -2.04 -14.18 22.46
N GLY A 150 -2.02 -12.92 22.90
CA GLY A 150 -1.23 -12.45 24.03
C GLY A 150 0.26 -12.19 23.75
N ALA A 151 0.79 -12.58 22.59
CA ALA A 151 2.19 -12.32 22.21
C ALA A 151 2.31 -11.05 21.36
N VAL A 152 3.38 -10.26 21.54
CA VAL A 152 3.69 -9.12 20.67
C VAL A 152 3.96 -9.63 19.25
N ILE A 153 3.43 -8.93 18.26
CA ILE A 153 3.67 -9.18 16.84
C ILE A 153 4.19 -7.90 16.17
N THR A 154 4.98 -8.03 15.10
CA THR A 154 5.58 -6.91 14.37
C THR A 154 4.98 -6.73 12.96
N PRO A 155 3.80 -6.08 12.83
CA PRO A 155 3.23 -5.83 11.52
C PRO A 155 4.11 -4.94 10.65
N SER A 156 4.25 -5.34 9.39
CA SER A 156 4.84 -4.61 8.26
C SER A 156 3.86 -3.66 7.56
N GLY A 157 2.57 -3.67 7.90
CA GLY A 157 1.57 -2.87 7.18
C GLY A 157 0.40 -2.46 8.06
N VAL A 158 -0.21 -1.31 7.76
CA VAL A 158 -1.44 -0.84 8.42
C VAL A 158 -2.32 -0.02 7.48
N ASN A 159 -3.64 -0.26 7.53
CA ASN A 159 -4.60 0.59 6.87
C ASN A 159 -5.89 0.73 7.66
N ARG A 160 -6.47 1.94 7.70
CA ARG A 160 -7.77 2.18 8.33
C ARG A 160 -8.88 1.60 7.46
N VAL A 161 -9.62 0.64 8.01
CA VAL A 161 -10.81 0.05 7.36
C VAL A 161 -12.03 0.93 7.57
N ALA A 162 -12.32 1.29 8.82
CA ALA A 162 -13.53 1.98 9.22
C ALA A 162 -13.30 2.79 10.48
N GLN A 163 -14.18 3.75 10.73
CA GLN A 163 -14.23 4.54 11.94
C GLN A 163 -15.69 4.90 12.24
N ASP A 164 -16.06 4.80 13.50
CA ASP A 164 -17.35 5.30 14.03
C ASP A 164 -17.11 6.27 15.20
N SER A 165 -18.18 6.64 15.92
CA SER A 165 -18.12 7.59 17.04
C SER A 165 -17.33 7.10 18.26
N SER A 166 -16.99 5.80 18.29
CA SER A 166 -16.40 5.10 19.44
C SER A 166 -15.12 4.34 19.10
N THR A 167 -14.94 3.89 17.87
CA THR A 167 -13.92 2.90 17.49
C THR A 167 -13.29 3.23 16.15
N ILE A 168 -12.00 2.94 16.03
CA ILE A 168 -11.29 2.87 14.75
C ILE A 168 -10.91 1.40 14.50
N THR A 169 -11.20 0.92 13.30
CA THR A 169 -10.89 -0.45 12.88
C THR A 169 -9.81 -0.42 11.80
N PHE A 170 -8.80 -1.29 11.97
CA PHE A 170 -7.65 -1.40 11.11
C PHE A 170 -7.51 -2.81 10.53
N MET A 171 -6.89 -2.88 9.37
CA MET A 171 -6.19 -4.06 8.90
C MET A 171 -4.70 -3.84 9.16
N PHE A 172 -4.03 -4.90 9.61
CA PHE A 172 -2.58 -4.98 9.74
C PHE A 172 -2.06 -6.12 8.88
N LYS A 173 -0.79 -6.04 8.47
CA LYS A 173 -0.15 -7.10 7.68
C LYS A 173 1.21 -7.47 8.26
N SER A 174 1.53 -8.75 8.35
CA SER A 174 2.91 -9.24 8.54
C SER A 174 3.23 -10.26 7.45
N GLY A 175 4.21 -9.98 6.60
CA GLY A 175 4.44 -10.75 5.38
C GLY A 175 3.18 -10.79 4.51
N ARG A 176 2.60 -11.97 4.30
CA ARG A 176 1.36 -12.18 3.54
C ARG A 176 0.11 -12.31 4.41
N ALA A 177 0.27 -12.44 5.73
CA ALA A 177 -0.84 -12.62 6.64
C ALA A 177 -1.48 -11.26 6.98
N VAL A 178 -2.80 -11.18 6.88
CA VAL A 178 -3.60 -10.01 7.24
C VAL A 178 -4.35 -10.27 8.54
N TYR A 179 -4.38 -9.25 9.39
CA TYR A 179 -5.00 -9.27 10.71
C TYR A 179 -5.97 -8.10 10.84
N ASN A 180 -7.03 -8.28 11.62
CA ASN A 180 -7.89 -7.17 12.04
C ASN A 180 -7.56 -6.77 13.47
N GLY A 181 -7.64 -5.48 13.76
CA GLY A 181 -7.55 -4.94 15.11
C GLY A 181 -8.36 -3.65 15.22
N SER A 182 -8.72 -3.26 16.44
CA SER A 182 -9.46 -2.03 16.69
C SER A 182 -8.97 -1.31 17.94
N LEU A 183 -9.20 0.00 17.99
CA LEU A 183 -8.89 0.81 19.16
C LEU A 183 -10.03 1.80 19.45
N PRO A 184 -10.31 2.13 20.71
CA PRO A 184 -11.26 3.19 21.04
C PRO A 184 -10.83 4.52 20.41
N LEU A 185 -11.75 5.24 19.78
CA LEU A 185 -11.51 6.44 18.95
C LEU A 185 -10.52 7.44 19.57
N ARG A 186 -10.63 7.65 20.89
CA ARG A 186 -9.84 8.63 21.65
C ARG A 186 -8.72 8.03 22.49
N ALA A 187 -8.51 6.72 22.44
CA ALA A 187 -7.33 6.12 23.06
C ALA A 187 -6.09 6.73 22.41
N ASN A 188 -5.08 7.08 23.21
CA ASN A 188 -3.80 7.58 22.74
C ASN A 188 -2.72 6.51 22.80
N SER A 189 -2.81 5.59 23.76
CA SER A 189 -1.90 4.47 23.93
C SER A 189 -2.63 3.24 24.46
N GLY A 190 -2.01 2.07 24.36
CA GLY A 190 -2.54 0.83 24.95
C GLY A 190 -2.13 -0.42 24.19
N THR A 191 -2.96 -1.45 24.29
CA THR A 191 -2.78 -2.70 23.55
C THR A 191 -3.91 -2.85 22.54
N ILE A 192 -3.58 -3.28 21.32
CA ILE A 192 -4.55 -3.68 20.30
C ILE A 192 -4.39 -5.19 20.10
N GLU A 193 -5.42 -5.93 20.48
CA GLU A 193 -5.49 -7.36 20.20
C GLU A 193 -5.87 -7.58 18.74
N LEU A 194 -5.08 -8.41 18.07
CA LEU A 194 -5.23 -8.75 16.67
C LEU A 194 -5.86 -10.12 16.51
N THR A 195 -6.69 -10.25 15.49
CA THR A 195 -7.20 -11.54 15.02
C THR A 195 -6.72 -11.78 13.59
N LYS A 196 -6.11 -12.94 13.32
CA LYS A 196 -5.76 -13.32 11.94
C LYS A 196 -7.03 -13.39 11.11
N ALA A 197 -7.03 -12.73 9.97
CA ALA A 197 -8.15 -12.68 9.04
C ALA A 197 -7.93 -13.67 7.88
N PHE A 198 -6.95 -13.40 7.02
CA PHE A 198 -6.68 -14.18 5.80
C PHE A 198 -5.21 -14.03 5.37
N ASP A 199 -4.79 -14.82 4.38
CA ASP A 199 -3.48 -14.72 3.75
C ASP A 199 -3.61 -14.23 2.30
N LEU A 200 -2.65 -13.43 1.84
CA LEU A 200 -2.55 -12.97 0.45
C LEU A 200 -1.81 -14.01 -0.40
N GLN A 201 -2.45 -14.52 -1.45
CA GLN A 201 -1.74 -15.37 -2.42
C GLN A 201 -0.85 -14.53 -3.33
N VAL A 202 0.40 -14.97 -3.49
CA VAL A 202 1.38 -14.37 -4.42
C VAL A 202 1.79 -15.36 -5.50
N GLU A 203 1.91 -16.64 -5.17
CA GLU A 203 2.29 -17.67 -6.12
C GLU A 203 1.26 -17.80 -7.25
N GLY A 204 1.74 -17.81 -8.49
CA GLY A 204 0.89 -17.89 -9.68
C GLY A 204 0.11 -16.62 -10.03
N ALA A 205 0.34 -15.50 -9.31
CA ALA A 205 -0.30 -14.23 -9.63
C ALA A 205 0.03 -13.78 -11.07
N LEU A 206 -0.99 -13.29 -11.78
CA LEU A 206 -0.84 -12.81 -13.15
C LEU A 206 -0.47 -11.33 -13.15
N VAL A 207 0.59 -11.00 -13.89
CA VAL A 207 1.00 -9.63 -14.18
C VAL A 207 1.01 -9.48 -15.69
N ASN A 208 0.20 -8.55 -16.21
CA ASN A 208 -0.08 -8.43 -17.64
C ASN A 208 -0.54 -9.77 -18.26
N GLY A 209 -1.42 -10.49 -17.56
CA GLY A 209 -1.98 -11.76 -18.01
C GLY A 209 -1.06 -12.98 -17.91
N ALA A 210 0.18 -12.84 -17.45
CA ALA A 210 1.15 -13.92 -17.36
C ALA A 210 1.67 -14.12 -15.92
N PRO A 211 1.92 -15.37 -15.48
CA PRO A 211 2.50 -15.63 -14.17
C PRO A 211 3.94 -15.10 -14.09
N VAL A 212 4.31 -14.55 -12.93
CA VAL A 212 5.68 -14.13 -12.63
C VAL A 212 6.34 -15.21 -11.76
N SER A 213 7.26 -15.98 -12.34
CA SER A 213 7.80 -17.21 -11.73
C SER A 213 8.56 -16.99 -10.42
N ASP A 214 9.25 -15.85 -10.27
CA ASP A 214 10.06 -15.54 -9.09
C ASP A 214 9.35 -14.64 -8.08
N LEU A 215 8.04 -14.40 -8.23
CA LEU A 215 7.31 -13.41 -7.44
C LEU A 215 7.30 -13.72 -5.94
N THR A 216 7.41 -14.99 -5.56
CA THR A 216 7.48 -15.40 -4.15
C THR A 216 8.76 -14.96 -3.44
N THR A 217 9.79 -14.59 -4.20
CA THR A 217 11.09 -14.09 -3.71
C THR A 217 11.11 -12.57 -3.53
N PHE A 218 10.05 -11.87 -3.91
CA PHE A 218 9.96 -10.42 -3.76
C PHE A 218 9.80 -10.05 -2.28
N ALA A 219 10.45 -8.95 -1.89
CA ALA A 219 10.22 -8.32 -0.60
C ALA A 219 8.78 -7.81 -0.52
N ASN A 220 8.19 -7.98 0.66
CA ASN A 220 6.79 -7.66 0.93
C ASN A 220 6.75 -6.30 1.59
N GLN A 221 6.09 -5.33 0.97
CA GLN A 221 6.09 -3.95 1.45
C GLN A 221 4.80 -3.62 2.21
N GLY A 222 4.48 -2.32 2.37
CA GLY A 222 3.23 -1.86 2.97
C GLY A 222 1.99 -2.31 2.19
N PHE A 223 0.82 -1.73 2.47
CA PHE A 223 -0.36 -1.94 1.63
C PHE A 223 -1.38 -0.81 1.74
N PHE A 224 -2.25 -0.71 0.74
CA PHE A 224 -3.41 0.17 0.80
C PHE A 224 -4.71 -0.63 0.74
N TYR A 225 -5.71 -0.23 1.52
CA TYR A 225 -7.05 -0.79 1.43
C TYR A 225 -8.07 0.33 1.14
N ASP A 226 -8.72 0.21 -0.01
CA ASP A 226 -9.89 1.01 -0.34
C ASP A 226 -11.13 0.36 0.28
N SER A 227 -11.58 0.90 1.41
CA SER A 227 -12.76 0.39 2.10
C SER A 227 -14.08 0.62 1.34
N THR A 228 -14.11 1.61 0.44
CA THR A 228 -15.30 1.92 -0.37
C THR A 228 -15.47 0.87 -1.46
N LYS A 229 -14.37 0.47 -2.10
CA LYS A 229 -14.36 -0.52 -3.18
C LYS A 229 -14.06 -1.94 -2.74
N LYS A 230 -13.65 -2.14 -1.47
CA LYS A 230 -13.22 -3.43 -0.91
C LYS A 230 -12.03 -4.00 -1.69
N VAL A 231 -11.07 -3.13 -2.01
CA VAL A 231 -9.89 -3.46 -2.82
C VAL A 231 -8.62 -3.22 -2.02
N LEU A 232 -7.75 -4.23 -1.97
CA LEU A 232 -6.44 -4.15 -1.35
C LEU A 232 -5.35 -4.10 -2.43
N TYR A 233 -4.40 -3.18 -2.30
CA TYR A 233 -3.24 -3.02 -3.18
C TYR A 233 -1.98 -3.40 -2.40
N TYR A 234 -1.20 -4.30 -2.96
CA TYR A 234 -0.10 -4.95 -2.28
C TYR A 234 1.22 -4.82 -3.08
N PRO A 235 2.06 -3.83 -2.77
CA PRO A 235 3.37 -3.69 -3.38
C PRO A 235 4.34 -4.81 -2.96
N LEU A 236 5.05 -5.32 -3.97
CA LEU A 236 6.11 -6.30 -3.89
C LEU A 236 7.30 -5.78 -4.68
N THR A 237 8.51 -5.92 -4.16
CA THR A 237 9.72 -5.41 -4.85
C THR A 237 10.87 -6.41 -4.88
N LYS A 238 11.70 -6.31 -5.91
CA LYS A 238 12.97 -7.02 -6.05
C LYS A 238 13.87 -6.26 -7.03
N GLU A 239 15.03 -5.82 -6.57
CA GLU A 239 16.02 -5.12 -7.41
C GLU A 239 15.36 -3.89 -8.09
N ASN A 240 15.38 -3.83 -9.43
CA ASN A 240 14.77 -2.76 -10.22
C ASN A 240 13.31 -3.03 -10.61
N ARG A 241 12.67 -4.05 -10.03
CA ARG A 241 11.30 -4.46 -10.33
C ARG A 241 10.39 -4.24 -9.13
N SER A 242 9.33 -3.48 -9.32
CA SER A 242 8.22 -3.37 -8.38
C SER A 242 6.91 -3.77 -9.03
N ILE A 243 6.11 -4.56 -8.34
CA ILE A 243 4.79 -5.05 -8.77
C ILE A 243 3.77 -4.69 -7.69
N VAL A 244 2.59 -4.21 -8.09
CA VAL A 244 1.46 -4.07 -7.16
C VAL A 244 0.40 -5.08 -7.55
N LEU A 245 0.16 -6.04 -6.67
CA LEU A 245 -0.96 -6.98 -6.79
C LEU A 245 -2.23 -6.35 -6.22
N VAL A 246 -3.37 -6.67 -6.82
CA VAL A 246 -4.67 -6.16 -6.39
C VAL A 246 -5.54 -7.31 -5.92
N TYR A 247 -6.25 -7.16 -4.80
CA TYR A 247 -7.17 -8.15 -4.27
C TYR A 247 -8.55 -7.49 -4.11
N ARG A 248 -9.56 -8.03 -4.79
CA ARG A 248 -10.93 -7.49 -4.75
C ARG A 248 -11.81 -8.23 -3.77
N ASN A 249 -12.90 -7.59 -3.36
CA ASN A 249 -13.89 -8.14 -2.43
C ASN A 249 -13.29 -8.54 -1.06
N VAL A 250 -12.20 -7.89 -0.67
CA VAL A 250 -11.58 -8.07 0.64
C VAL A 250 -12.34 -7.22 1.65
N THR A 251 -12.67 -7.80 2.80
CA THR A 251 -13.34 -7.12 3.92
C THR A 251 -12.78 -7.63 5.25
N PRO A 252 -13.08 -7.00 6.39
CA PRO A 252 -12.73 -7.57 7.69
C PRO A 252 -13.30 -8.98 7.94
N ALA A 253 -14.35 -9.38 7.21
CA ALA A 253 -14.95 -10.70 7.28
C ALA A 253 -14.27 -11.75 6.38
N THR A 254 -13.34 -11.35 5.51
CA THR A 254 -12.60 -12.28 4.64
C THR A 254 -11.79 -13.28 5.48
N ARG A 255 -11.78 -14.54 5.06
CA ARG A 255 -11.08 -15.66 5.70
C ARG A 255 -10.35 -16.50 4.67
N GLY A 256 -9.41 -17.34 5.11
CA GLY A 256 -8.66 -18.25 4.25
C GLY A 256 -7.62 -17.51 3.40
N THR A 257 -7.61 -17.75 2.09
CA THR A 257 -6.64 -17.15 1.16
C THR A 257 -7.35 -16.23 0.17
N ALA A 258 -6.91 -14.98 0.09
CA ALA A 258 -7.37 -14.04 -0.92
C ALA A 258 -6.54 -14.19 -2.20
N LEU A 259 -7.23 -14.31 -3.34
CA LEU A 259 -6.61 -14.45 -4.66
C LEU A 259 -6.37 -13.07 -5.29
N PRO A 260 -5.22 -12.83 -5.94
CA PRO A 260 -5.00 -11.60 -6.68
C PRO A 260 -5.93 -11.55 -7.90
N ALA A 261 -6.32 -10.33 -8.27
CA ALA A 261 -7.03 -10.04 -9.51
C ALA A 261 -6.18 -10.50 -10.71
N THR A 262 -6.82 -11.15 -11.67
CA THR A 262 -6.17 -11.67 -12.88
C THR A 262 -6.15 -10.66 -14.02
N ASP A 263 -6.93 -9.60 -13.89
CA ASP A 263 -7.25 -8.58 -14.88
C ASP A 263 -6.76 -7.18 -14.49
N LEU A 264 -6.09 -7.01 -13.35
CA LEU A 264 -5.53 -5.73 -12.92
C LEU A 264 -4.20 -5.94 -12.21
N SER A 265 -3.13 -5.36 -12.77
CA SER A 265 -1.80 -5.41 -12.19
C SER A 265 -0.99 -4.17 -12.54
N PHE A 266 -0.01 -3.85 -11.69
CA PHE A 266 0.94 -2.78 -11.92
C PHE A 266 2.35 -3.37 -11.90
N ARG A 267 3.22 -2.91 -12.80
CA ARG A 267 4.63 -3.28 -12.76
C ARG A 267 5.51 -2.19 -13.31
N ILE A 268 6.47 -1.75 -12.51
CA ILE A 268 7.61 -0.97 -12.99
C ILE A 268 8.82 -1.90 -13.06
N THR A 269 9.53 -1.85 -14.18
CA THR A 269 10.87 -2.43 -14.32
C THR A 269 11.77 -1.33 -14.84
N SER A 270 12.61 -0.79 -13.97
CA SER A 270 13.39 0.40 -14.29
C SER A 270 14.66 0.05 -15.06
N SER A 271 14.90 0.73 -16.19
CA SER A 271 16.21 0.72 -16.85
C SER A 271 17.14 1.81 -16.32
N ALA A 272 16.61 2.84 -15.64
CA ALA A 272 17.37 3.97 -15.13
C ALA A 272 17.97 3.73 -13.73
N TYR A 273 17.44 2.75 -13.01
CA TYR A 273 17.78 2.48 -11.61
C TYR A 273 18.07 0.99 -11.42
N THR A 274 19.15 0.69 -10.71
CA THR A 274 19.49 -0.67 -10.28
C THR A 274 18.59 -1.15 -9.15
N THR A 275 18.03 -0.21 -8.38
CA THR A 275 17.03 -0.45 -7.34
C THR A 275 15.79 0.39 -7.64
N PHE A 276 14.62 -0.22 -7.61
CA PHE A 276 13.33 0.45 -7.74
C PHE A 276 12.31 -0.26 -6.86
N GLU A 277 12.15 0.27 -5.65
CA GLU A 277 11.33 -0.32 -4.60
C GLU A 277 10.15 0.59 -4.30
N ILE A 278 8.95 0.12 -4.57
CA ILE A 278 7.71 0.75 -4.11
C ILE A 278 7.47 0.30 -2.67
N GLU A 279 7.62 1.22 -1.72
CA GLU A 279 7.50 0.92 -0.28
C GLU A 279 6.05 0.94 0.20
N GLY A 280 5.26 1.86 -0.33
CA GLY A 280 3.85 1.97 -0.03
C GLY A 280 3.07 2.60 -1.17
N VAL A 281 1.77 2.37 -1.16
CA VAL A 281 0.83 2.89 -2.16
C VAL A 281 -0.36 3.56 -1.47
N GLY A 282 -1.07 4.43 -2.16
CA GLY A 282 -2.24 5.11 -1.59
C GLY A 282 -3.13 5.72 -2.67
N LEU A 283 -4.45 5.64 -2.47
CA LEU A 283 -5.42 6.17 -3.42
C LEU A 283 -5.88 7.58 -3.01
N SER A 284 -5.91 8.51 -3.96
CA SER A 284 -6.46 9.85 -3.71
C SER A 284 -7.02 10.49 -4.98
N GLY A 285 -8.32 10.83 -4.98
CA GLY A 285 -8.98 11.35 -6.18
C GLY A 285 -8.95 10.38 -7.36
N GLY A 286 -9.14 9.08 -7.09
CA GLY A 286 -9.13 8.01 -8.09
C GLY A 286 -7.75 7.58 -8.59
N LYS A 287 -6.67 8.31 -8.30
CA LYS A 287 -5.30 7.97 -8.73
C LYS A 287 -4.55 7.17 -7.66
N LEU A 288 -3.71 6.23 -8.10
CA LEU A 288 -2.82 5.46 -7.23
C LEU A 288 -1.43 6.10 -7.19
N TYR A 289 -1.08 6.60 -6.00
CA TYR A 289 0.20 7.18 -5.69
C TYR A 289 1.08 6.18 -4.97
N PHE A 290 2.38 6.42 -4.99
CA PHE A 290 3.35 5.59 -4.31
C PHE A 290 4.63 6.36 -4.01
N ASN A 291 5.39 5.91 -3.01
CA ASN A 291 6.76 6.37 -2.76
C ASN A 291 7.77 5.30 -3.17
N THR A 292 9.04 5.69 -3.31
CA THR A 292 10.08 4.74 -3.70
C THR A 292 11.43 4.96 -3.04
N ASN A 293 12.14 3.85 -2.79
CA ASN A 293 13.60 3.80 -2.82
C ASN A 293 14.06 3.58 -4.27
N ARG A 294 14.89 4.47 -4.81
CA ARG A 294 15.48 4.37 -6.15
C ARG A 294 16.95 4.71 -6.09
N ALA A 295 17.79 3.89 -6.71
CA ALA A 295 19.21 4.17 -6.77
C ALA A 295 19.85 3.71 -8.08
N ASN A 296 20.93 4.39 -8.47
CA ASN A 296 21.87 3.94 -9.48
C ASN A 296 23.29 4.39 -9.09
N ALA A 297 24.25 4.23 -10.01
CA ALA A 297 25.66 4.59 -9.78
C ALA A 297 25.87 6.07 -9.39
N ASN A 298 24.92 6.95 -9.69
CA ASN A 298 24.99 8.39 -9.39
C ASN A 298 24.33 8.75 -8.04
N GLY A 299 23.76 7.80 -7.31
CA GLY A 299 23.19 8.01 -5.97
C GLY A 299 21.73 7.59 -5.84
N ALA A 300 21.06 8.13 -4.81
CA ALA A 300 19.66 7.89 -4.49
C ALA A 300 18.74 8.96 -5.11
N PHE A 301 17.60 8.51 -5.64
CA PHE A 301 16.64 9.30 -6.42
C PHE A 301 15.22 9.09 -5.90
N ASP A 302 15.09 8.98 -4.59
CA ASP A 302 13.83 8.66 -3.93
C ASP A 302 12.78 9.74 -4.16
N GLY A 303 11.52 9.36 -4.13
CA GLY A 303 10.44 10.32 -4.37
C GLY A 303 9.05 9.75 -4.17
N VAL A 304 8.08 10.59 -4.51
CA VAL A 304 6.67 10.25 -4.60
C VAL A 304 6.17 10.41 -6.03
N HIS A 305 5.30 9.51 -6.44
CA HIS A 305 4.92 9.27 -7.83
C HIS A 305 3.44 8.96 -7.95
N VAL A 306 2.94 8.95 -9.18
CA VAL A 306 1.60 8.48 -9.53
C VAL A 306 1.65 7.58 -10.74
N PHE A 307 0.90 6.47 -10.73
CA PHE A 307 0.74 5.63 -11.91
C PHE A 307 -0.05 6.36 -13.00
N ASN A 308 0.45 6.31 -14.24
CA ASN A 308 -0.21 6.96 -15.37
C ASN A 308 -1.42 6.14 -15.83
N GLY A 309 -2.52 6.82 -16.19
CA GLY A 309 -3.71 6.21 -16.78
C GLY A 309 -4.62 5.43 -15.83
N TYR A 310 -4.17 5.13 -14.60
CA TYR A 310 -5.01 4.42 -13.64
C TYR A 310 -6.04 5.35 -12.98
N VAL A 311 -7.30 4.92 -13.01
CA VAL A 311 -8.41 5.50 -12.26
C VAL A 311 -9.15 4.35 -11.59
N ALA A 312 -9.16 4.34 -10.27
CA ALA A 312 -9.81 3.31 -9.47
C ALA A 312 -11.32 3.31 -9.63
#